data_AF-A0A0A2MZE4-F1
#
_entry.id   AF-A0A0A2MZE4-F1
#
_cell.length_a   1.000
_cell.length_b   1.000
_cell.length_c   1.000
_cell.angle_alpha   90.00
_cell.angle_beta   90.00
_cell.angle_gamma   90.00
#
_symmetry.space_group_name_H-M   'P 1'
#
loop_
_entity.id
_entity.type
_entity.pdbx_description
1 polymer ?
#
loop_
_entity_poly.entity_id
_entity_poly.type
_entity_poly.pdbx_seq_one_letter_code
_entity_poly.pdbx_strand_id
1 'polypeptide(L)'
;MNIKDFITELQYLEGCSIKNCYRKFTGDSDHIPIDIRNEEADGDIFLSFSNKIAYRFKANTEHSSIEIDRIDLNEIPLDSQCISKDDSKFWNSIIGKKISNTIIICNKLEHAYGVRFITLDKFQFDFLYLFKSEYDFDSLLIRKSE
;
A
#
# COMPACT_ATOMS: atom_id res chain seq x y z
N MET A 1 -10.93 -2.61 -12.74
CA MET A 1 -9.90 -2.22 -13.72
C MET A 1 -9.21 -3.48 -14.24
N ASN A 2 -8.83 -3.58 -15.52
CA ASN A 2 -8.12 -4.77 -16.01
C ASN A 2 -6.61 -4.69 -15.63
N ILE A 3 -5.89 -5.81 -15.67
CA ILE A 3 -4.48 -5.86 -15.26
C ILE A 3 -3.53 -4.99 -16.12
N LYS A 4 -3.88 -4.72 -17.39
CA LYS A 4 -3.07 -3.87 -18.28
C LYS A 4 -3.16 -2.39 -17.90
N ASP A 5 -4.36 -1.94 -17.56
CA ASP A 5 -4.59 -0.58 -17.06
C ASP A 5 -3.84 -0.40 -15.72
N PHE A 6 -3.86 -1.44 -14.89
CA PHE A 6 -3.12 -1.50 -13.62
C PHE A 6 -1.60 -1.40 -13.80
N ILE A 7 -1.02 -2.13 -14.78
CA ILE A 7 0.41 -2.00 -15.15
C ILE A 7 0.74 -0.57 -15.55
N THR A 8 -0.10 0.01 -16.42
CA THR A 8 0.14 1.35 -16.98
C THR A 8 0.12 2.41 -15.89
N GLU A 9 -0.83 2.33 -14.95
CA GLU A 9 -0.90 3.25 -13.80
C GLU A 9 0.33 3.16 -12.90
N LEU A 10 0.81 1.94 -12.61
CA LEU A 10 1.97 1.76 -11.74
C LEU A 10 3.29 2.21 -12.38
N GLN A 11 3.38 2.25 -13.71
CA GLN A 11 4.55 2.80 -14.42
C GLN A 11 4.68 4.32 -14.21
N TYR A 12 3.56 5.05 -14.04
CA TYR A 12 3.62 6.48 -13.74
C TYR A 12 4.23 6.80 -12.36
N LEU A 13 4.36 5.81 -11.49
CA LEU A 13 5.00 5.97 -10.18
C LEU A 13 6.53 5.94 -10.28
N GLU A 14 7.12 5.51 -11.39
CA GLU A 14 8.56 5.54 -11.59
C GLU A 14 9.09 6.99 -11.54
N GLY A 15 10.14 7.20 -10.75
CA GLY A 15 10.71 8.52 -10.48
C GLY A 15 9.96 9.32 -9.41
N CYS A 16 8.74 8.93 -9.03
CA CYS A 16 7.99 9.55 -7.93
C CYS A 16 8.50 9.07 -6.57
N SER A 17 8.21 9.84 -5.53
CA SER A 17 8.50 9.47 -4.14
C SER A 17 7.24 9.48 -3.31
N ILE A 18 7.07 8.48 -2.45
CA ILE A 18 6.02 8.49 -1.44
C ILE A 18 6.26 9.70 -0.53
N LYS A 19 5.23 10.54 -0.37
CA LYS A 19 5.22 11.70 0.52
C LYS A 19 4.66 11.31 1.88
N ASN A 20 3.46 10.75 1.90
CA ASN A 20 2.80 10.25 3.10
C ASN A 20 2.12 8.92 2.79
N CYS A 21 1.95 8.11 3.84
CA CYS A 21 1.03 6.98 3.84
C CYS A 21 -0.14 7.30 4.77
N TYR A 22 -1.35 6.93 4.38
CA TYR A 22 -2.53 7.02 5.24
C TYR A 22 -3.16 5.64 5.35
N ARG A 23 -3.65 5.30 6.54
CA ARG A 23 -4.28 4.02 6.85
C ARG A 23 -5.72 4.25 7.30
N LYS A 24 -6.66 3.55 6.71
CA LYS A 24 -8.05 3.50 7.17
C LYS A 24 -8.34 2.09 7.63
N PHE A 25 -8.75 1.96 8.88
CA PHE A 25 -9.22 0.69 9.44
C PHE A 25 -10.75 0.61 9.33
N THR A 26 -11.29 -0.59 9.08
CA THR A 26 -12.74 -0.83 8.96
C THR A 26 -13.41 -1.06 10.31
N GLY A 27 -12.64 -1.39 11.36
CA GLY A 27 -13.10 -1.55 12.74
C GLY A 27 -12.25 -0.81 13.77
N ASP A 28 -12.47 -1.16 15.05
CA ASP A 28 -11.64 -0.68 16.15
C ASP A 28 -10.24 -1.29 16.05
N SER A 29 -9.24 -0.48 15.69
CA SER A 29 -7.85 -0.93 15.53
C SER A 29 -7.03 -0.88 16.82
N ASP A 30 -7.62 -0.45 17.94
CA ASP A 30 -6.86 -0.16 19.16
C ASP A 30 -6.27 -1.40 19.83
N HIS A 31 -6.80 -2.58 19.50
CA HIS A 31 -6.27 -3.86 19.94
C HIS A 31 -5.06 -4.33 19.12
N ILE A 32 -4.77 -3.72 17.96
CA ILE A 32 -3.64 -4.09 17.11
C ILE A 32 -2.38 -3.33 17.61
N PRO A 33 -1.26 -4.02 17.88
CA PRO A 33 0.00 -3.38 18.25
C PRO A 33 0.41 -2.31 17.23
N ILE A 34 0.99 -1.20 17.71
CA ILE A 34 1.31 -0.05 16.84
C ILE A 34 2.30 -0.41 15.73
N ASP A 35 3.27 -1.27 16.02
CA ASP A 35 4.25 -1.73 15.04
C ASP A 35 3.56 -2.52 13.91
N ILE A 36 2.52 -3.28 14.25
CA ILE A 36 1.71 -4.03 13.29
C ILE A 36 0.78 -3.08 12.52
N ARG A 37 0.12 -2.11 13.17
CA ARG A 37 -0.71 -1.08 12.49
C ARG A 37 0.07 -0.24 11.48
N ASN A 38 1.37 -0.08 11.69
CA ASN A 38 2.24 0.63 10.77
C ASN A 38 2.48 -0.16 9.47
N GLU A 39 2.35 -1.48 9.51
CA GLU A 39 2.62 -2.39 8.39
C GLU A 39 1.34 -3.01 7.83
N GLU A 40 0.30 -3.23 8.62
CA GLU A 40 -0.96 -3.89 8.26
C GLU A 40 -2.18 -2.96 8.36
N ALA A 41 -3.17 -3.15 7.49
CA ALA A 41 -4.49 -2.55 7.61
C ALA A 41 -5.59 -3.54 7.19
N ASP A 42 -6.69 -3.56 7.92
CA ASP A 42 -7.93 -4.31 7.60
C ASP A 42 -8.90 -3.51 6.71
N GLY A 43 -8.46 -2.34 6.24
CA GLY A 43 -9.20 -1.46 5.36
C GLY A 43 -8.33 -0.97 4.21
N ASP A 44 -8.31 0.34 4.01
CA ASP A 44 -7.65 0.95 2.87
C ASP A 44 -6.27 1.50 3.27
N ILE A 45 -5.33 1.41 2.33
CA ILE A 45 -4.03 2.10 2.45
C ILE A 45 -3.93 3.11 1.33
N PHE A 46 -3.51 4.32 1.65
CA PHE A 46 -3.34 5.40 0.68
C PHE A 46 -1.89 5.83 0.64
N LEU A 47 -1.28 5.86 -0.56
CA LEU A 47 0.06 6.40 -0.76
C LEU A 47 -0.04 7.69 -1.57
N SER A 48 0.40 8.81 -1.00
CA SER A 48 0.49 10.08 -1.73
C SER A 48 1.87 10.24 -2.36
N PHE A 49 1.89 10.62 -3.64
CA PHE A 49 3.14 10.90 -4.38
C PHE A 49 3.27 12.40 -4.72
N SER A 50 2.19 13.15 -4.57
CA SER A 50 2.11 14.58 -4.80
C SER A 50 1.14 15.23 -3.80
N ASN A 51 1.04 16.55 -3.81
CA ASN A 51 0.09 17.29 -2.99
C ASN A 51 -1.34 17.28 -3.54
N LYS A 52 -1.61 16.53 -4.63
CA LYS A 52 -2.91 16.50 -5.30
C LYS A 52 -3.51 15.11 -5.40
N ILE A 53 -2.67 14.09 -5.58
CA ILE A 53 -3.11 12.74 -5.93
C ILE A 53 -2.55 11.74 -4.92
N ALA A 54 -3.38 10.78 -4.55
CA ALA A 54 -3.00 9.57 -3.85
C ALA A 54 -3.46 8.33 -4.61
N TYR A 55 -2.80 7.22 -4.34
CA TYR A 55 -3.23 5.90 -4.78
C TYR A 55 -3.81 5.17 -3.58
N ARG A 56 -5.09 4.81 -3.67
CA ARG A 56 -5.81 3.99 -2.71
C ARG A 56 -5.63 2.53 -3.08
N PHE A 57 -5.26 1.71 -2.12
CA PHE A 57 -5.16 0.27 -2.22
C PHE A 57 -6.24 -0.34 -1.35
N LYS A 58 -7.02 -1.27 -1.89
CA LYS A 58 -8.11 -1.95 -1.21
C LYS A 58 -7.99 -3.46 -1.33
N ALA A 59 -8.38 -4.15 -0.27
CA ALA A 59 -8.59 -5.58 -0.30
C ALA A 59 -9.84 -5.90 -1.14
N ASN A 60 -9.69 -6.75 -2.15
CA ASN A 60 -10.81 -7.40 -2.82
C ASN A 60 -10.86 -8.85 -2.34
N THR A 61 -11.67 -9.06 -1.30
CA THR A 61 -11.75 -10.34 -0.58
C THR A 61 -12.34 -11.45 -1.45
N GLU A 62 -13.33 -11.13 -2.28
CA GLU A 62 -13.98 -12.07 -3.21
C GLU A 62 -12.99 -12.70 -4.20
N HIS A 63 -11.95 -11.96 -4.57
CA HIS A 63 -10.92 -12.40 -5.51
C HIS A 63 -9.56 -12.66 -4.88
N SER A 64 -9.44 -12.50 -3.56
CA SER A 64 -8.18 -12.56 -2.81
C SER A 64 -7.08 -11.74 -3.50
N SER A 65 -7.42 -10.50 -3.85
CA SER A 65 -6.62 -9.61 -4.70
C SER A 65 -6.60 -8.18 -4.16
N ILE A 66 -5.86 -7.30 -4.84
CA ILE A 66 -5.83 -5.87 -4.52
C ILE A 66 -6.50 -5.07 -5.63
N GLU A 67 -7.31 -4.10 -5.25
CA GLU A 67 -7.77 -3.02 -6.11
C GLU A 67 -6.96 -1.76 -5.84
N ILE A 68 -6.60 -1.03 -6.90
CA ILE A 68 -5.90 0.25 -6.79
C ILE A 68 -6.70 1.32 -7.55
N ASP A 69 -6.94 2.44 -6.87
CA ASP A 69 -7.61 3.59 -7.43
C ASP A 69 -6.73 4.84 -7.29
N ARG A 70 -6.66 5.63 -8.35
CA ARG A 70 -6.11 6.99 -8.29
C ARG A 70 -7.19 7.93 -7.82
N ILE A 71 -6.96 8.62 -6.71
CA ILE A 71 -7.91 9.54 -6.09
C ILE A 71 -7.28 10.92 -5.85
N ASP A 72 -8.11 11.94 -5.70
CA ASP A 72 -7.65 13.23 -5.20
C ASP A 72 -7.29 13.12 -3.70
N LEU A 73 -6.25 13.83 -3.28
CA LEU A 73 -5.75 13.79 -1.89
C LEU A 73 -6.83 14.20 -0.87
N ASN A 74 -7.76 15.07 -1.28
CA ASN A 74 -8.88 15.54 -0.46
C ASN A 74 -9.99 14.50 -0.29
N GLU A 75 -9.95 13.40 -1.05
CA GLU A 75 -10.90 12.28 -0.91
C GLU A 75 -10.45 11.24 0.12
N ILE A 76 -9.24 11.38 0.68
CA ILE A 76 -8.79 10.52 1.79
C ILE A 76 -9.70 10.78 3.00
N PRO A 77 -10.32 9.73 3.59
CA PRO A 77 -11.20 9.88 4.75
C PRO A 77 -10.50 10.60 5.91
N LEU A 78 -11.20 11.53 6.57
CA LEU A 78 -10.65 12.35 7.67
C LEU A 78 -10.21 11.53 8.89
N ASP A 79 -10.77 10.33 9.06
CA ASP A 79 -10.43 9.38 10.12
C ASP A 79 -9.31 8.42 9.71
N SER A 80 -8.62 8.67 8.59
CA SER A 80 -7.43 7.93 8.22
C SER A 80 -6.23 8.38 9.05
N GLN A 81 -5.49 7.42 9.59
CA GLN A 81 -4.24 7.68 10.32
C GLN A 81 -3.12 8.01 9.33
N CYS A 82 -2.48 9.17 9.48
CA CYS A 82 -1.29 9.52 8.73
C CYS A 82 -0.06 8.86 9.35
N ILE A 83 0.74 8.17 8.54
CA ILE A 83 2.01 7.57 8.94
C ILE A 83 3.15 8.50 8.55
N SER A 84 3.95 8.88 9.54
CA SER A 84 5.12 9.73 9.37
C SER A 84 6.37 8.91 9.04
N LYS A 85 7.37 9.58 8.46
CA LYS A 85 8.70 9.00 8.20
C LYS A 85 9.38 8.47 9.47
N ASP A 86 9.07 9.06 10.62
CA ASP A 86 9.74 8.77 11.88
C ASP A 86 8.99 7.74 12.74
N ASP A 87 7.84 7.26 12.26
CA ASP A 87 7.02 6.28 12.99
C ASP A 87 7.69 4.90 13.07
N SER A 88 8.54 4.54 12.10
CA SER A 88 9.33 3.31 12.16
C SER A 88 10.59 3.35 11.29
N LYS A 89 11.54 2.44 11.55
CA LYS A 89 12.71 2.23 10.69
C LYS A 89 12.32 1.88 9.25
N PHE A 90 11.20 1.17 9.08
CA PHE A 90 10.66 0.82 7.77
C PHE A 90 10.22 2.07 7.01
N TRP A 91 9.36 2.91 7.58
CA TRP A 91 8.87 4.13 6.93
C TRP A 91 9.98 5.15 6.65
N ASN A 92 10.96 5.23 7.56
CA ASN A 92 12.17 6.03 7.38
C ASN A 92 12.96 5.62 6.13
N SER A 93 12.94 4.32 5.81
CA SER A 93 13.65 3.75 4.67
C SER A 93 12.93 3.93 3.32
N ILE A 94 11.63 4.28 3.30
CA ILE A 94 10.84 4.37 2.05
C ILE A 94 10.30 5.77 1.74
N ILE A 95 9.89 6.55 2.75
CA ILE A 95 9.31 7.88 2.51
C ILE A 95 10.39 8.83 1.97
N GLY A 96 10.04 9.55 0.90
CA GLY A 96 10.94 10.45 0.19
C GLY A 96 11.96 9.77 -0.72
N LYS A 97 11.99 8.43 -0.78
CA LYS A 97 12.81 7.70 -1.76
C LYS A 97 12.10 7.65 -3.09
N LYS A 98 12.84 7.86 -4.18
CA LYS A 98 12.29 7.72 -5.53
C LYS A 98 12.13 6.25 -5.89
N ILE A 99 10.98 5.90 -6.43
CA ILE A 99 10.71 4.60 -7.03
C ILE A 99 11.48 4.53 -8.35
N SER A 100 12.11 3.39 -8.59
CA SER A 100 12.86 3.06 -9.80
C SER A 100 12.14 2.04 -10.67
N ASN A 101 11.28 1.22 -10.06
CA ASN A 101 10.51 0.20 -10.75
C ASN A 101 9.33 -0.24 -9.87
N THR A 102 8.26 -0.71 -10.50
CA THR A 102 7.09 -1.33 -9.88
C THR A 102 6.82 -2.68 -10.54
N ILE A 103 6.57 -3.72 -9.73
CA ILE A 103 6.34 -5.08 -10.21
C ILE A 103 5.02 -5.57 -9.63
N ILE A 104 4.10 -6.03 -10.47
CA ILE A 104 2.86 -6.63 -10.00
C ILE A 104 3.11 -8.08 -9.62
N ILE A 105 2.55 -8.47 -8.49
CA ILE A 105 2.62 -9.82 -7.97
C ILE A 105 1.25 -10.46 -8.18
N CYS A 106 1.21 -11.48 -9.05
CA CYS A 106 -0.01 -12.20 -9.40
C CYS A 106 -0.04 -13.59 -8.77
N ASN A 107 -1.24 -14.05 -8.43
CA ASN A 107 -1.48 -15.42 -8.00
C ASN A 107 -1.48 -16.37 -9.22
N LYS A 108 -1.68 -17.67 -8.98
CA LYS A 108 -1.71 -18.70 -10.03
C LYS A 108 -2.83 -18.51 -11.08
N LEU A 109 -3.84 -17.70 -10.78
CA LEU A 109 -4.97 -17.37 -11.66
C LEU A 109 -4.79 -16.00 -12.32
N GLU A 110 -3.57 -15.44 -12.30
CA GLU A 110 -3.22 -14.14 -12.86
C GLU A 110 -3.93 -12.94 -12.22
N HIS A 111 -4.53 -13.11 -11.04
CA HIS A 111 -5.06 -11.98 -10.28
C HIS A 111 -3.94 -11.31 -9.47
N ALA A 112 -3.84 -9.98 -9.58
CA ALA A 112 -2.89 -9.19 -8.82
C ALA A 112 -3.25 -9.19 -7.33
N TYR A 113 -2.43 -9.83 -6.50
CA TYR A 113 -2.58 -9.80 -5.04
C TYR A 113 -1.51 -8.93 -4.38
N GLY A 114 -0.63 -8.31 -5.16
CA GLY A 114 0.40 -7.44 -4.62
C GLY A 114 1.10 -6.57 -5.64
N VAL A 115 1.85 -5.60 -5.12
CA VAL A 115 2.75 -4.73 -5.87
C VAL A 115 4.06 -4.60 -5.10
N ARG A 116 5.17 -4.93 -5.77
CA ARG A 116 6.52 -4.68 -5.28
C ARG A 116 7.02 -3.35 -5.81
N PHE A 117 7.52 -2.52 -4.93
CA PHE A 117 8.17 -1.26 -5.24
C PHE A 117 9.67 -1.40 -5.02
N ILE A 118 10.46 -0.90 -5.98
CA ILE A 118 11.92 -0.89 -5.88
C ILE A 118 12.37 0.57 -5.92
N THR A 119 13.02 1.05 -4.87
CA THR A 119 13.56 2.42 -4.82
C THR A 119 14.89 2.54 -5.57
N LEU A 120 15.33 3.77 -5.88
CA LEU A 120 16.62 4.02 -6.53
C LEU A 120 17.83 3.49 -5.74
N ASP A 121 17.75 3.50 -4.41
CA ASP A 121 18.76 2.89 -3.51
C ASP A 121 18.57 1.38 -3.34
N LYS A 122 17.77 0.75 -4.21
CA LYS A 122 17.54 -0.70 -4.30
C LYS A 122 16.84 -1.32 -3.09
N PHE A 123 16.25 -0.51 -2.21
CA PHE A 123 15.34 -1.02 -1.21
C PHE A 123 14.07 -1.54 -1.89
N GLN A 124 13.58 -2.68 -1.42
CA GLN A 124 12.39 -3.33 -1.96
C GLN A 124 11.36 -3.45 -0.85
N PHE A 125 10.12 -3.06 -1.15
CA PHE A 125 8.98 -3.32 -0.28
C PHE A 125 7.80 -3.79 -1.10
N ASP A 126 7.02 -4.66 -0.47
CA ASP A 126 5.83 -5.24 -1.06
C ASP A 126 4.61 -4.65 -0.39
N PHE A 127 3.62 -4.36 -1.22
CA PHE A 127 2.25 -4.11 -0.81
C PHE A 127 1.43 -5.35 -1.19
N LEU A 128 0.88 -6.09 -0.23
CA LEU A 128 0.31 -7.41 -0.43
C LEU A 128 -1.09 -7.54 0.17
N TYR A 129 -1.94 -8.32 -0.47
CA TYR A 129 -3.12 -8.89 0.14
C TYR A 129 -2.71 -10.14 0.91
N LEU A 130 -3.11 -10.22 2.18
CA LEU A 130 -2.96 -11.41 3.02
C LEU A 130 -4.34 -12.01 3.28
N PHE A 131 -4.53 -13.24 2.84
CA PHE A 131 -5.72 -14.02 3.15
C PHE A 131 -5.65 -14.49 4.60
N LYS A 132 -6.41 -13.85 5.48
CA LYS A 132 -6.39 -13.99 6.95
C LYS A 132 -5.06 -13.64 7.64
N SER A 133 -5.09 -12.62 8.50
CA SER A 133 -4.02 -12.25 9.43
C SER A 133 -4.06 -13.12 10.71
N GLU A 134 -3.14 -12.86 11.63
CA GLU A 134 -3.16 -13.44 12.99
C GLU A 134 -4.42 -13.04 13.80
N TYR A 135 -5.20 -12.08 13.31
CA TYR A 135 -6.45 -11.58 13.88
C TYR A 135 -7.69 -12.03 13.07
N ASP A 136 -7.55 -13.05 12.22
CA ASP A 136 -8.64 -13.70 11.48
C ASP A 136 -9.42 -12.82 10.49
N PHE A 137 -8.86 -11.69 10.04
CA PHE A 137 -9.41 -10.85 8.97
C PHE A 137 -8.48 -10.77 7.75
N ASP A 138 -9.03 -10.50 6.58
CA ASP A 138 -8.24 -10.22 5.37
C ASP A 138 -7.55 -8.86 5.47
N SER A 139 -6.24 -8.81 5.27
CA SER A 139 -5.46 -7.60 5.49
C SER A 139 -4.67 -7.18 4.26
N LEU A 140 -4.40 -5.88 4.19
CA LEU A 140 -3.37 -5.32 3.32
C LEU A 140 -2.11 -5.09 4.14
N LEU A 141 -1.00 -5.60 3.63
CA LEU A 141 0.32 -5.48 4.23
C LEU A 141 1.19 -4.55 3.41
N ILE A 142 2.02 -3.75 4.07
CA ILE A 142 3.19 -3.12 3.46
C ILE A 142 4.41 -3.43 4.32
N ARG A 143 5.42 -4.06 3.72
CA ARG A 143 6.61 -4.50 4.44
C ARG A 143 7.81 -4.60 3.52
N LYS A 144 8.99 -4.68 4.11
CA LYS A 144 10.22 -4.95 3.35
C LYS A 144 10.07 -6.28 2.59
N SER A 145 10.44 -6.31 1.32
CA SER A 145 10.44 -7.54 0.53
C SER A 145 11.54 -8.48 1.05
N GLU A 146 11.24 -9.78 1.14
CA GLU A 146 12.20 -10.84 1.45
C GLU A 146 13.07 -11.20 0.24
#